data_AF-A0A7Z9XHG9-F1
#
_entry.id   AF-A0A7Z9XHG9-F1
#
_cell.length_a   1.000
_cell.length_b   1.000
_cell.length_c   1.000
_cell.angle_alpha   90.00
_cell.angle_beta   90.00
_cell.angle_gamma   90.00
#
_symmetry.space_group_name_H-M   'P 1'
#
loop_
_entity.id
_entity.type
_entity.pdbx_description
1 polymer ?
#
loop_
_entity_poly.entity_id
_entity_poly.type
_entity_poly.pdbx_seq_one_letter_code
_entity_poly.pdbx_strand_id
1 'polypeptide(L)' 'MKVEEAKARFRGPMVSVTTPFTKDFELDIDALQRNIRFMVAHGLKAGDGVLLVAAAGGEFPMLTIE' A
#
# COMPACT_ATOMS: atom_id res chain seq x y z
N MET A 1 -6.93 9.00 17.56
CA MET A 1 -5.74 9.74 17.09
C MET A 1 -6.10 11.21 16.98
N LYS A 2 -5.29 12.10 17.54
CA LYS A 2 -5.47 13.56 17.37
C LYS A 2 -4.92 14.00 16.01
N VAL A 3 -5.36 15.14 15.48
CA VAL A 3 -4.92 15.64 14.16
C VAL A 3 -3.39 15.76 14.07
N GLU A 4 -2.74 16.29 15.10
CA GLU A 4 -1.28 16.46 15.11
C GLU A 4 -0.52 15.12 15.13
N GLU A 5 -1.09 14.12 15.80
CA GLU A 5 -0.55 12.75 15.78
C GLU A 5 -0.70 12.11 14.39
N ALA A 6 -1.83 12.35 13.71
CA ALA A 6 -2.04 11.87 12.34
C ALA A 6 -1.06 12.52 11.36
N LYS A 7 -0.85 13.84 11.44
CA LYS A 7 0.13 14.54 10.60
C LYS A 7 1.55 14.08 10.85
N ALA A 8 1.92 13.83 12.11
CA ALA A 8 3.25 13.30 12.45
C ALA A 8 3.45 11.89 11.88
N ARG A 9 2.39 11.07 11.87
CA ARG A 9 2.44 9.67 11.42
C ARG A 9 2.34 9.51 9.90
N PHE A 10 1.50 10.29 9.24
CA PHE A 10 1.23 10.20 7.80
C PHE A 10 1.84 11.38 7.05
N ARG A 11 3.16 11.34 6.92
CA ARG A 11 3.94 12.36 6.20
C ARG A 11 5.03 11.70 5.37
N GLY A 12 5.58 12.47 4.43
CA GLY A 12 6.55 11.97 3.46
C GLY A 12 5.88 11.46 2.17
N PRO A 13 6.63 10.74 1.32
CA PRO A 13 6.10 10.20 0.07
C PRO A 13 4.94 9.24 0.30
N MET A 14 3.87 9.40 -0.49
CA MET A 14 2.76 8.44 -0.55
C MET A 14 2.92 7.57 -1.78
N VAL A 15 3.06 6.27 -1.58
CA VAL A 15 3.18 5.28 -2.66
C VAL A 15 1.82 4.65 -2.89
N SER A 16 1.29 4.80 -4.10
CA SER A 16 0.17 3.97 -4.56
C SER A 16 0.69 2.56 -4.81
N VAL A 17 0.24 1.60 -4.02
CA VAL A 17 0.70 0.21 -4.10
C VAL A 17 -0.11 -0.50 -5.18
N THR A 18 0.57 -1.01 -6.20
CA THR A 18 -0.02 -1.88 -7.22
C THR A 18 -0.52 -3.17 -6.58
N THR A 19 -1.71 -3.62 -6.99
CA THR A 19 -2.30 -4.89 -6.60
C THR A 19 -1.86 -5.97 -7.59
N PRO A 20 -0.97 -6.89 -7.20
CA PRO A 20 -0.51 -7.93 -8.09
C PRO A 20 -1.58 -9.02 -8.26
N PHE A 21 -1.71 -9.49 -9.50
CA PHE A 21 -2.57 -10.59 -9.86
C PHE A 21 -1.74 -11.73 -10.45
N THR A 22 -2.23 -12.95 -10.27
CA THR A 22 -1.72 -14.12 -10.99
C THR A 22 -2.12 -14.03 -12.48
N LYS A 23 -1.58 -14.94 -13.30
CA LYS A 23 -1.97 -15.05 -14.71
C LYS A 23 -3.46 -15.32 -14.93
N ASP A 24 -4.13 -15.87 -13.92
CA ASP A 24 -5.54 -16.25 -13.94
C ASP A 24 -6.41 -15.12 -13.34
N PHE A 25 -5.83 -13.92 -13.12
CA PHE A 25 -6.47 -12.73 -12.54
C PHE A 25 -6.94 -12.85 -11.08
N GLU A 26 -6.47 -13.88 -10.38
CA GLU A 26 -6.63 -14.00 -8.93
C GLU A 26 -5.62 -13.13 -8.17
N LEU A 27 -5.96 -12.67 -6.97
CA LEU A 27 -5.04 -11.89 -6.12
C LEU A 27 -3.76 -12.67 -5.77
N ASP A 28 -2.59 -12.10 -6.07
CA ASP A 28 -1.30 -12.67 -5.68
C ASP A 28 -0.85 -12.09 -4.33
N ILE A 29 -1.36 -12.68 -3.25
CA ILE A 29 -1.08 -12.23 -1.88
C ILE A 29 0.40 -12.36 -1.51
N ASP A 30 1.08 -13.39 -2.02
CA ASP A 30 2.50 -13.61 -1.75
C ASP A 30 3.37 -12.52 -2.42
N ALA A 31 3.05 -12.14 -3.66
CA ALA A 31 3.70 -11.03 -4.35
C ALA A 31 3.42 -9.70 -3.65
N LEU A 32 2.18 -9.45 -3.23
CA LEU A 32 1.84 -8.25 -2.49
C LEU A 32 2.64 -8.16 -1.20
N GLN A 33 2.73 -9.25 -0.43
CA GLN A 33 3.47 -9.28 0.82
C GLN A 33 4.99 -9.05 0.62
N ARG A 34 5.59 -9.62 -0.44
CA ARG A 34 6.98 -9.33 -0.82
C ARG A 34 7.17 -7.87 -1.20
N ASN A 35 6.24 -7.29 -1.97
CA ASN A 35 6.30 -5.89 -2.39
C ASN A 35 6.22 -4.92 -1.21
N ILE A 36 5.28 -5.14 -0.27
CA ILE A 36 5.16 -4.35 0.95
C ILE A 36 6.44 -4.44 1.78
N ARG A 37 6.98 -5.66 2.00
CA ARG A 37 8.24 -5.84 2.74
C ARG A 37 9.40 -5.12 2.08
N PHE A 38 9.49 -5.15 0.75
CA PHE A 38 10.50 -4.42 0.01
C PHE A 38 10.39 -2.91 0.27
N MET A 39 9.20 -2.32 0.13
CA MET A 39 9.00 -0.88 0.37
C MET A 39 9.35 -0.47 1.81
N VAL A 40 8.90 -1.24 2.80
CA VAL A 40 9.17 -0.97 4.23
C VAL A 40 10.66 -1.10 4.55
N ALA A 41 11.33 -2.13 4.02
CA ALA A 41 12.76 -2.33 4.22
C ALA A 41 13.60 -1.19 3.64
N HIS A 42 13.11 -0.52 2.59
CA HIS A 42 13.81 0.56 1.88
C HIS A 42 13.34 1.98 2.24
N GLY A 43 12.57 2.14 3.32
CA GLY A 43 12.36 3.46 3.92
C GLY A 43 10.91 3.95 4.01
N LEU A 44 9.93 3.21 3.48
CA LEU A 44 8.52 3.52 3.70
C LEU A 44 8.09 3.07 5.11
N LYS A 45 8.48 3.87 6.11
CA LYS A 45 8.19 3.67 7.53
C LYS A 45 7.21 4.72 8.02
N ALA A 46 6.46 4.40 9.08
CA ALA A 46 5.55 5.36 9.70
C ALA A 46 6.31 6.62 10.13
N GLY A 47 5.77 7.79 9.80
CA GLY A 47 6.42 9.09 10.02
C GLY A 47 7.33 9.57 8.89
N ASP A 48 7.70 8.71 7.94
CA ASP A 48 8.58 9.06 6.82
C ASP A 48 8.00 8.66 5.43
N GLY A 49 6.88 7.93 5.41
CA GLY A 49 6.11 7.67 4.20
C GLY A 49 4.76 7.01 4.46
N VAL A 50 3.96 6.88 3.40
CA VAL A 50 2.61 6.30 3.45
C VAL A 50 2.42 5.29 2.32
N LEU A 51 1.85 4.13 2.65
CA LEU A 51 1.40 3.14 1.68
C LEU A 51 -0.10 3.33 1.45
N LEU A 52 -0.48 3.64 0.22
CA LEU A 52 -1.88 3.74 -0.20
C LEU A 52 -2.25 2.47 -0.98
N VAL A 53 -2.99 1.57 -0.33
CA VAL A 53 -3.38 0.25 -0.85
C VAL A 53 -4.82 0.27 -1.31
N ALA A 54 -5.18 -0.52 -2.33
CA ALA A 54 -6.53 -0.61 -2.88
C ALA A 54 -7.10 0.78 -3.24
N ALA A 55 -6.28 1.59 -3.92
CA ALA A 55 -6.69 2.87 -4.48
C ALA A 55 -6.73 2.81 -6.01
N ALA A 56 -6.87 3.97 -6.68
CA ALA A 56 -6.92 4.03 -8.15
C ALA A 56 -5.70 3.37 -8.81
N GLY A 57 -4.48 3.62 -8.30
CA GLY A 57 -3.25 2.96 -8.77
C GLY A 57 -2.95 1.63 -8.08
N GLY A 58 -3.91 1.09 -7.32
CA GLY A 58 -3.92 -0.24 -6.74
C GLY A 58 -5.14 -1.04 -7.22
N GLU A 59 -5.63 -0.71 -8.42
CA GLU A 59 -6.66 -1.47 -9.14
C GLU A 59 -8.00 -1.61 -8.40
N PHE A 60 -8.31 -0.71 -7.45
CA PHE A 60 -9.55 -0.75 -6.65
C PHE A 60 -10.84 -1.00 -7.45
N PRO A 61 -11.08 -0.35 -8.61
CA PRO A 61 -12.30 -0.59 -9.38
C PRO A 61 -12.45 -2.03 -9.92
N MET A 62 -11.37 -2.81 -9.91
CA MET A 62 -11.33 -4.21 -10.36
C MET A 62 -11.45 -5.19 -9.19
N LEU A 63 -11.50 -4.71 -7.94
CA LEU A 63 -11.57 -5.54 -6.75
C LEU A 63 -13.01 -5.66 -6.24
N THR A 64 -13.31 -6.77 -5.57
CA THR A 64 -14.50 -6.93 -4.75
C THR A 64 -14.25 -6.38 -3.34
N ILE A 65 -15.30 -6.30 -2.53
CA ILE A 65 -15.23 -5.78 -1.14
C ILE A 65 -14.91 -6.87 -0.10
N GLU A 66 -15.03 -8.15 -0.47
CA GLU A 66 -14.70 -9.31 0.38
C GLU A 66 -13.21 -9.39 0.73
#